data_AF-A0A2R6X7R0-F1
#
_entry.id   AF-A0A2R6X7R0-F1
#
_cell.length_a   1.000
_cell.length_b   1.000
_cell.length_c   1.000
_cell.angle_alpha   90.00
_cell.angle_beta   90.00
_cell.angle_gamma   90.00
#
_symmetry.space_group_name_H-M   'P 1'
#
loop_
_entity.id
_entity.type
_entity.pdbx_description
1 polymer ?
#
loop_
_entity_poly.entity_id
_entity_poly.type
_entity_poly.pdbx_seq_one_letter_code
_entity_poly.pdbx_strand_id
1 'polypeptide(L)'
;MMVMPMADPVCSVGRLSSLGFVPRVSSNVVIKRLSATSWTPRCALDVKIKMGDSKFQHELKAAVDVVERACRLCLSVKTSLNETGGMVEKNDATPVTVADFGVQALVSLELGLLFPSIQLVGEEDAGHLRKDLVEGMKTPETSKSPALVDLVTEEVARVASERVCSLTPEKVMAAIDRGGKKLNFTNRLKSSYWVLDPIDGTRGFLRGGHALYVVGLALVVDGQLVLGVMGCPNVSYVVNEGAVHGTPKLQMVSAQDFNKRPNGTHSADVQTGLLMASCTGCGCWVKPLSRRPVKSEEKLTMEDIFKDMLETKVDNCKVLKKARFCISDHEVWRSLPLAVALASASSSEDRVAEHEADILPLCCGSLCKYFAIAFGGASLFILHLNEGSSVKVWDHAAGVICVTEAGGQVTDVIGTPLQEMIGTGQVLFKPEGGVIATNGSLRDKVLQRFGPIKRRS
;
A
#
# COMPACT_ATOMS: atom_id res chain seq x y z
N MET A 1 58.94 -19.47 29.14
CA MET A 1 59.06 -20.66 30.02
C MET A 1 57.64 -20.96 30.49
N MET A 2 56.96 -21.95 29.88
CA MET A 2 56.82 -23.32 30.41
C MET A 2 55.82 -23.32 31.59
N VAL A 3 54.78 -24.15 31.72
CA VAL A 3 54.44 -25.47 31.16
C VAL A 3 52.91 -25.66 31.35
N MET A 4 52.31 -26.48 30.48
CA MET A 4 51.12 -27.35 30.70
C MET A 4 51.24 -28.19 32.04
N PRO A 5 50.32 -29.12 32.48
CA PRO A 5 49.46 -29.95 31.60
C PRO A 5 48.19 -30.68 32.16
N MET A 6 47.58 -31.45 31.23
CA MET A 6 46.94 -32.80 31.36
C MET A 6 45.60 -32.96 32.14
N ALA A 7 44.67 -33.86 31.78
CA ALA A 7 44.50 -34.82 30.69
C ALA A 7 43.08 -35.46 30.72
N ASP A 8 42.72 -36.12 29.60
CA ASP A 8 41.54 -36.96 29.29
C ASP A 8 41.35 -38.22 30.17
N PRO A 9 40.29 -39.03 29.93
CA PRO A 9 40.38 -40.18 28.98
C PRO A 9 39.11 -40.31 28.08
N VAL A 10 39.16 -40.60 26.76
CA VAL A 10 39.57 -41.81 25.98
C VAL A 10 38.61 -43.02 26.05
N CYS A 11 38.16 -43.43 24.85
CA CYS A 11 37.88 -44.80 24.28
C CYS A 11 36.48 -44.94 23.64
N SER A 12 36.23 -45.61 22.50
CA SER A 12 37.00 -45.98 21.29
C SER A 12 36.05 -46.73 20.32
N VAL A 13 36.02 -46.30 19.06
CA VAL A 13 36.18 -47.06 17.79
C VAL A 13 35.27 -48.26 17.42
N GLY A 14 34.75 -48.23 16.19
CA GLY A 14 34.45 -49.44 15.39
C GLY A 14 33.72 -49.19 14.06
N ARG A 15 34.43 -49.21 12.92
CA ARG A 15 33.88 -49.30 11.54
C ARG A 15 33.49 -50.74 11.21
N LEU A 16 32.53 -50.94 10.29
CA LEU A 16 32.62 -51.92 9.18
C LEU A 16 31.45 -51.77 8.18
N SER A 17 31.69 -52.25 6.97
CA SER A 17 31.02 -51.98 5.68
C SER A 17 30.11 -53.13 5.19
N SER A 18 29.22 -52.78 4.24
CA SER A 18 28.67 -53.57 3.10
C SER A 18 27.89 -54.88 3.33
N LEU A 19 26.65 -54.94 2.82
CA LEU A 19 26.16 -55.86 1.76
C LEU A 19 24.61 -55.90 1.76
N GLY A 20 24.01 -55.96 0.57
CA GLY A 20 22.59 -55.73 0.34
C GLY A 20 21.67 -56.91 0.61
N PHE A 21 20.37 -56.65 0.59
CA PHE A 21 19.33 -57.63 0.29
C PHE A 21 18.04 -56.92 -0.14
N VAL A 22 17.49 -57.31 -1.29
CA VAL A 22 16.17 -56.92 -1.81
C VAL A 22 15.17 -58.00 -1.38
N PRO A 23 13.93 -57.62 -1.05
CA PRO A 23 12.82 -58.43 -1.54
C PRO A 23 11.69 -57.60 -2.16
N ARG A 24 11.33 -57.97 -3.39
CA ARG A 24 9.99 -57.77 -3.96
C ARG A 24 9.04 -58.76 -3.29
N VAL A 25 7.89 -58.29 -2.82
CA VAL A 25 6.70 -59.13 -2.64
C VAL A 25 5.53 -58.45 -3.32
N SER A 26 5.02 -59.10 -4.35
CA SER A 26 3.72 -58.88 -4.97
C SER A 26 2.68 -59.78 -4.30
N SER A 27 1.50 -59.27 -3.94
CA SER A 27 0.23 -59.98 -4.17
C SER A 27 -0.98 -59.10 -3.85
N ASN A 28 -2.00 -59.34 -4.65
CA ASN A 28 -3.24 -58.59 -4.81
C ASN A 28 -4.17 -58.65 -3.59
N VAL A 29 -4.83 -57.53 -3.29
CA VAL A 29 -6.16 -57.51 -2.69
C VAL A 29 -7.04 -56.57 -3.52
N VAL A 30 -8.12 -57.12 -4.07
CA VAL A 30 -9.23 -56.41 -4.72
C VAL A 30 -10.44 -56.46 -3.78
N ILE A 31 -11.36 -55.49 -3.94
CA ILE A 31 -12.74 -55.32 -3.37
C ILE A 31 -12.77 -54.15 -2.35
N LYS A 32 -13.58 -53.09 -2.44
CA LYS A 32 -14.73 -52.70 -3.30
C LYS A 32 -14.82 -51.15 -3.31
N ARG A 33 -15.27 -50.58 -4.43
CA ARG A 33 -15.71 -49.18 -4.56
C ARG A 33 -16.82 -48.86 -3.55
N LEU A 34 -16.64 -47.78 -2.80
CA LEU A 34 -17.74 -46.91 -2.39
C LEU A 34 -17.50 -45.54 -3.00
N SER A 35 -18.46 -45.12 -3.81
CA SER A 35 -18.55 -43.81 -4.43
C SER A 35 -18.70 -42.72 -3.36
N ALA A 36 -17.76 -41.79 -3.32
CA ALA A 36 -18.00 -40.45 -2.84
C ALA A 36 -17.41 -39.50 -3.87
N THR A 37 -18.32 -38.72 -4.47
CA THR A 37 -18.13 -37.73 -5.52
C THR A 37 -16.81 -36.96 -5.40
N SER A 38 -16.00 -37.04 -6.45
CA SER A 38 -14.86 -36.18 -6.68
C SER A 38 -15.29 -34.71 -6.73
N TRP A 39 -15.03 -33.95 -5.69
CA TRP A 39 -14.86 -32.51 -5.82
C TRP A 39 -13.41 -32.24 -6.23
N THR A 40 -13.17 -32.31 -7.54
CA THR A 40 -12.02 -31.65 -8.14
C THR A 40 -12.29 -30.15 -8.10
N PRO A 41 -11.48 -29.30 -7.44
CA PRO A 41 -11.52 -27.88 -7.75
C PRO A 41 -11.00 -27.74 -9.19
N ARG A 42 -11.91 -27.54 -10.15
CA ARG A 42 -11.55 -26.98 -11.45
C ARG A 42 -11.18 -25.53 -11.22
N CYS A 43 -9.91 -25.28 -10.89
CA CYS A 43 -9.30 -23.97 -11.05
C CYS A 43 -7.94 -24.17 -11.73
N ALA A 44 -8.01 -24.58 -12.99
CA ALA A 44 -6.94 -24.44 -13.96
C ALA A 44 -7.62 -24.08 -15.28
N LEU A 45 -8.22 -22.89 -15.30
CA LEU A 45 -8.31 -22.12 -16.53
C LEU A 45 -7.22 -21.07 -16.39
N ASP A 46 -6.40 -20.90 -17.43
CA ASP A 46 -5.63 -19.70 -17.67
C ASP A 46 -6.47 -18.50 -17.23
N VAL A 47 -6.16 -17.90 -16.08
CA VAL A 47 -6.85 -16.70 -15.62
C VAL A 47 -6.34 -15.59 -16.52
N LYS A 48 -6.96 -15.48 -17.71
CA LYS A 48 -6.95 -14.25 -18.47
C LYS A 48 -7.34 -13.16 -17.49
N ILE A 49 -6.43 -12.21 -17.32
CA ILE A 49 -6.53 -11.12 -16.37
C ILE A 49 -7.89 -10.45 -16.56
N LYS A 50 -8.80 -10.58 -15.58
CA LYS A 50 -10.13 -9.94 -15.62
C LYS A 50 -10.05 -8.41 -15.76
N MET A 51 -8.90 -7.83 -15.44
CA MET A 51 -8.66 -6.40 -15.60
C MET A 51 -8.70 -5.93 -17.06
N GLY A 52 -8.43 -6.83 -18.02
CA GLY A 52 -8.60 -6.58 -19.46
C GLY A 52 -10.06 -6.58 -19.93
N ASP A 53 -11.03 -6.82 -19.04
CA ASP A 53 -12.48 -6.73 -19.30
C ASP A 53 -13.14 -5.54 -18.56
N SER A 54 -12.36 -4.72 -17.85
CA SER A 54 -12.88 -3.53 -17.17
C SER A 54 -13.50 -2.54 -18.17
N LYS A 55 -14.48 -1.75 -17.71
CA LYS A 55 -14.98 -0.59 -18.48
C LYS A 55 -14.02 0.60 -18.40
N PHE A 56 -13.06 0.59 -17.47
CA PHE A 56 -12.17 1.71 -17.14
C PHE A 56 -10.69 1.40 -17.49
N GLN A 57 -10.46 0.67 -18.58
CA GLN A 57 -9.12 0.20 -18.95
C GLN A 57 -8.17 1.35 -19.26
N HIS A 58 -8.66 2.37 -19.96
CA HIS A 58 -7.84 3.52 -20.35
C HIS A 58 -7.41 4.34 -19.13
N GLU A 59 -8.35 4.57 -18.21
CA GLU A 59 -8.14 5.27 -16.95
C GLU A 59 -7.18 4.50 -16.06
N LEU A 60 -7.35 3.18 -15.94
CA LEU A 60 -6.51 2.32 -15.13
C LEU A 60 -5.08 2.23 -15.66
N LYS A 61 -4.92 2.10 -16.98
CA LYS A 61 -3.61 2.17 -17.64
C LYS A 61 -2.91 3.49 -17.36
N ALA A 62 -3.61 4.61 -17.49
CA ALA A 62 -3.06 5.93 -17.22
C ALA A 62 -2.69 6.09 -15.73
N ALA A 63 -3.53 5.60 -14.82
CA ALA A 63 -3.30 5.64 -13.38
C ALA A 63 -2.08 4.82 -12.98
N VAL A 64 -1.94 3.60 -13.50
CA VAL A 64 -0.77 2.73 -13.27
C VAL A 64 0.52 3.39 -13.77
N ASP A 65 0.51 3.88 -15.02
CA ASP A 65 1.66 4.57 -15.60
C ASP A 65 2.06 5.80 -14.77
N VAL A 66 1.13 6.70 -14.45
CA VAL A 66 1.46 7.95 -13.78
C VAL A 66 1.88 7.75 -12.32
N VAL A 67 1.28 6.79 -11.59
CA VAL A 67 1.69 6.48 -10.21
C VAL A 67 3.07 5.81 -10.20
N GLU A 68 3.38 4.95 -11.18
CA GLU A 68 4.72 4.38 -11.30
C GLU A 68 5.78 5.47 -11.56
N ARG A 69 5.46 6.47 -12.40
CA ARG A 69 6.34 7.64 -12.63
C ARG A 69 6.45 8.55 -11.41
N ALA A 70 5.36 8.77 -10.69
CA ALA A 70 5.35 9.49 -9.41
C ALA A 70 6.24 8.79 -8.36
N CYS A 71 6.21 7.45 -8.28
CA CYS A 71 7.11 6.71 -7.41
C CYS A 71 8.59 6.95 -7.75
N ARG A 72 8.93 7.05 -9.05
CA ARG A 72 10.31 7.38 -9.46
C ARG A 72 10.69 8.79 -9.07
N LEU A 73 9.77 9.75 -9.14
CA LEU A 73 9.98 11.12 -8.64
C LEU A 73 10.32 11.10 -7.14
N CYS A 74 9.52 10.41 -6.33
CA CYS A 74 9.76 10.28 -4.89
C CYS A 74 11.14 9.65 -4.58
N LEU A 75 11.56 8.64 -5.35
CA LEU A 75 12.87 8.00 -5.22
C LEU A 75 14.02 8.91 -5.66
N SER A 76 13.82 9.70 -6.73
CA SER A 76 14.77 10.71 -7.22
C SER A 76 15.05 11.74 -6.14
N VAL A 77 13.98 12.37 -5.62
CA VAL A 77 14.07 13.33 -4.51
C VAL A 77 14.80 12.73 -3.30
N LYS A 78 14.44 11.50 -2.89
CA LYS A 78 15.14 10.82 -1.78
C LYS A 78 16.62 10.58 -2.04
N THR A 79 17.01 10.25 -3.27
CA THR A 79 18.41 10.00 -3.62
C THR A 79 19.22 11.28 -3.51
N SER A 80 18.70 12.39 -4.06
CA SER A 80 19.33 13.71 -3.98
C SER A 80 19.55 14.20 -2.53
N LEU A 81 18.65 13.85 -1.61
CA LEU A 81 18.83 14.15 -0.17
C LEU A 81 19.98 13.38 0.47
N ASN A 82 20.13 12.11 0.12
CA ASN A 82 21.18 11.28 0.69
C ASN A 82 22.56 11.67 0.13
N GLU A 83 22.64 12.06 -1.15
CA GLU A 83 23.89 12.45 -1.82
C GLU A 83 24.42 13.81 -1.39
N THR A 84 23.54 14.74 -1.02
CA THR A 84 23.95 16.09 -0.57
C THR A 84 24.55 16.11 0.83
N GLY A 85 24.59 14.97 1.55
CA GLY A 85 25.25 14.83 2.85
C GLY A 85 24.72 15.76 3.94
N GLY A 86 23.62 16.46 3.65
CA GLY A 86 23.00 17.38 4.58
C GLY A 86 22.51 16.55 5.75
N MET A 87 23.00 16.86 6.96
CA MET A 87 22.11 16.80 8.10
C MET A 87 20.93 17.72 7.75
N VAL A 88 19.93 17.18 7.07
CA VAL A 88 18.58 17.72 7.05
C VAL A 88 18.31 17.89 8.53
N GLU A 89 18.25 19.14 9.00
CA GLU A 89 17.78 19.38 10.37
C GLU A 89 16.49 18.58 10.50
N LYS A 90 16.24 17.92 11.63
CA LYS A 90 15.09 17.02 11.80
C LYS A 90 13.71 17.66 11.50
N ASN A 91 13.70 18.95 11.14
CA ASN A 91 12.57 19.80 10.81
C ASN A 91 12.61 20.40 9.38
N ASP A 92 13.62 20.14 8.54
CA ASP A 92 13.62 20.64 7.15
C ASP A 92 12.62 19.81 6.30
N ALA A 93 11.44 20.40 6.11
CA ALA A 93 10.32 19.80 5.39
C ALA A 93 10.44 19.96 3.86
N THR A 94 11.42 20.73 3.36
CA THR A 94 11.62 21.03 1.94
C THR A 94 11.57 19.80 1.03
N PRO A 95 12.17 18.65 1.40
CA PRO A 95 12.17 17.50 0.49
C PRO A 95 10.82 16.82 0.35
N VAL A 96 10.02 16.81 1.42
CA VAL A 96 8.64 16.34 1.35
C VAL A 96 7.86 17.28 0.45
N THR A 97 8.04 18.59 0.66
CA THR A 97 7.39 19.63 -0.12
C THR A 97 7.68 19.50 -1.62
N VAL A 98 8.93 19.24 -2.02
CA VAL A 98 9.28 19.02 -3.44
C VAL A 98 8.56 17.79 -3.99
N ALA A 99 8.56 16.68 -3.24
CA ALA A 99 7.97 15.44 -3.70
C ALA A 99 6.43 15.50 -3.73
N ASP A 100 5.78 16.10 -2.72
CA ASP A 100 4.32 16.30 -2.67
C ASP A 100 3.84 17.13 -3.86
N PHE A 101 4.42 18.31 -4.05
CA PHE A 101 4.07 19.18 -5.17
C PHE A 101 4.44 18.56 -6.53
N GLY A 102 5.58 17.88 -6.62
CA GLY A 102 6.02 17.22 -7.84
C GLY A 102 5.09 16.09 -8.27
N VAL A 103 4.67 15.23 -7.33
CA VAL A 103 3.70 14.16 -7.60
C VAL A 103 2.36 14.74 -8.03
N GLN A 104 1.83 15.72 -7.30
CA GLN A 104 0.54 16.32 -7.66
C GLN A 104 0.60 17.04 -9.02
N ALA A 105 1.68 17.77 -9.32
CA ALA A 105 1.89 18.40 -10.62
C ALA A 105 1.95 17.36 -11.74
N LEU A 106 2.75 16.31 -11.59
CA LEU A 106 2.91 15.23 -12.57
C LEU A 106 1.56 14.56 -12.87
N VAL A 107 0.85 14.13 -11.82
CA VAL A 107 -0.43 13.44 -11.96
C VAL A 107 -1.47 14.36 -12.62
N SER A 108 -1.55 15.61 -12.18
CA SER A 108 -2.47 16.60 -12.73
C SER A 108 -2.21 16.92 -14.20
N LEU A 109 -0.94 17.04 -14.61
CA LEU A 109 -0.55 17.29 -16.00
C LEU A 109 -0.96 16.12 -16.90
N GLU A 110 -0.55 14.91 -16.52
CA GLU A 110 -0.74 13.70 -17.33
C GLU A 110 -2.21 13.32 -17.46
N LEU A 111 -2.94 13.27 -16.34
CA LEU A 111 -4.36 12.94 -16.36
C LEU A 111 -5.18 14.07 -16.98
N GLY A 112 -4.78 15.34 -16.82
CA GLY A 112 -5.47 16.46 -17.47
C GLY A 112 -5.31 16.49 -18.99
N LEU A 113 -4.21 15.91 -19.53
CA LEU A 113 -4.04 15.73 -20.97
C LEU A 113 -4.89 14.58 -21.51
N LEU A 114 -5.01 13.47 -20.76
CA LEU A 114 -5.73 12.27 -21.20
C LEU A 114 -7.24 12.35 -20.94
N PHE A 115 -7.65 12.97 -19.83
CA PHE A 115 -9.03 13.03 -19.33
C PHE A 115 -9.40 14.46 -18.89
N PRO A 116 -9.42 15.45 -19.80
CA PRO A 116 -9.62 16.86 -19.45
C PRO A 116 -10.98 17.16 -18.79
N SER A 117 -11.97 16.27 -18.95
CA SER A 117 -13.30 16.40 -18.34
C SER A 117 -13.40 15.85 -16.92
N ILE A 118 -12.40 15.10 -16.44
CA ILE A 118 -12.40 14.50 -15.10
C ILE A 118 -11.60 15.41 -14.17
N GLN A 119 -12.24 15.90 -13.11
CA GLN A 119 -11.59 16.78 -12.14
C GLN A 119 -10.59 16.01 -11.26
N LEU A 120 -9.58 16.70 -10.74
CA LEU A 120 -8.65 16.16 -9.76
C LEU A 120 -8.91 16.77 -8.38
N VAL A 121 -9.03 15.91 -7.37
CA VAL A 121 -8.97 16.27 -5.96
C VAL A 121 -7.61 15.87 -5.44
N GLY A 122 -6.80 16.84 -5.05
CA GLY A 122 -5.48 16.62 -4.46
C GLY A 122 -5.36 17.30 -3.10
N GLU A 123 -4.37 16.87 -2.33
CA GLU A 123 -4.06 17.47 -1.03
C GLU A 123 -3.42 18.87 -1.14
N GLU A 124 -2.68 19.13 -2.22
CA GLU A 124 -1.80 20.29 -2.27
C GLU A 124 -2.38 21.50 -3.00
N ASP A 125 -1.86 22.69 -2.70
CA ASP A 125 -2.11 23.93 -3.45
C ASP A 125 -0.79 24.70 -3.63
N ALA A 126 -0.65 25.44 -4.73
CA ALA A 126 0.60 26.14 -5.04
C ALA A 126 0.79 27.44 -4.23
N GLY A 127 -0.01 27.67 -3.18
CA GLY A 127 0.08 28.86 -2.34
C GLY A 127 1.44 29.01 -1.65
N HIS A 128 2.04 27.90 -1.21
CA HIS A 128 3.38 27.92 -0.61
C HIS A 128 4.48 28.24 -1.63
N LEU A 129 4.44 27.62 -2.81
CA LEU A 129 5.39 27.87 -3.91
C LEU A 129 5.40 29.34 -4.35
N ARG A 130 4.22 29.97 -4.43
CA ARG A 130 4.12 31.40 -4.78
C ARG A 130 4.73 32.31 -3.72
N LYS A 131 4.56 31.97 -2.44
CA LYS A 131 5.14 32.75 -1.33
C LYS A 131 6.66 32.66 -1.35
N ASP A 132 7.20 31.45 -1.48
CA ASP A 132 8.64 31.19 -1.61
C ASP A 132 9.24 31.98 -2.78
N LEU A 133 8.61 31.91 -3.96
CA LEU A 133 9.05 32.64 -5.15
C LEU A 133 9.09 34.17 -4.93
N VAL A 134 8.06 34.74 -4.30
CA VAL A 134 7.98 36.19 -4.01
C VAL A 134 9.00 36.60 -2.95
N GLU A 135 9.27 35.76 -1.96
CA GLU A 135 10.28 36.01 -0.93
C GLU A 135 11.69 35.99 -1.52
N GLY A 136 12.01 35.00 -2.36
CA GLY A 136 13.29 34.94 -3.07
C GLY A 136 13.57 36.17 -3.95
N MET A 137 12.55 36.72 -4.60
CA MET A 137 12.66 37.95 -5.40
C MET A 137 12.96 39.21 -4.56
N LYS A 138 12.58 39.23 -3.27
CA LYS A 138 12.83 40.38 -2.38
C LYS A 138 14.25 40.40 -1.83
N THR A 139 14.97 39.28 -1.85
CA THR A 139 16.32 39.18 -1.30
C THR A 139 17.32 38.54 -2.29
N PRO A 140 17.56 39.15 -3.48
CA PRO A 140 18.33 38.52 -4.56
C PRO A 140 19.79 38.26 -4.21
N GLU A 141 20.37 39.07 -3.32
CA GLU A 141 21.80 39.02 -2.98
C GLU A 141 22.15 37.92 -1.95
N THR A 142 21.15 37.35 -1.27
CA THR A 142 21.33 36.33 -0.23
C THR A 142 20.84 34.93 -0.62
N SER A 143 20.01 34.80 -1.67
CA SER A 143 19.45 33.53 -2.12
C SER A 143 20.39 32.84 -3.13
N LYS A 144 21.33 32.03 -2.64
CA LYS A 144 22.14 31.13 -3.49
C LYS A 144 21.41 29.86 -3.93
N SER A 145 20.26 29.57 -3.33
CA SER A 145 19.45 28.37 -3.62
C SER A 145 18.40 28.66 -4.71
N PRO A 146 18.12 27.69 -5.60
CA PRO A 146 17.02 27.81 -6.57
C PRO A 146 15.68 27.96 -5.85
N ALA A 147 14.70 28.62 -6.49
CA ALA A 147 13.36 28.70 -5.92
C ALA A 147 12.74 27.29 -5.83
N LEU A 148 11.88 27.07 -4.84
CA LEU A 148 11.29 25.76 -4.60
C LEU A 148 10.50 25.26 -5.82
N VAL A 149 9.82 26.17 -6.53
CA VAL A 149 9.08 25.84 -7.75
C VAL A 149 10.00 25.37 -8.88
N ASP A 150 11.25 25.85 -8.94
CA ASP A 150 12.21 25.42 -9.95
C ASP A 150 12.66 23.99 -9.68
N LEU A 151 12.92 23.64 -8.41
CA LEU A 151 13.23 22.27 -8.00
C LEU A 151 12.08 21.30 -8.32
N VAL A 152 10.84 21.69 -8.00
CA VAL A 152 9.65 20.90 -8.35
C VAL A 152 9.55 20.72 -9.87
N THR A 153 9.78 21.80 -10.64
CA THR A 153 9.70 21.77 -12.10
C THR A 153 10.74 20.83 -12.70
N GLU A 154 11.97 20.84 -12.18
CA GLU A 154 13.03 19.93 -12.62
C GLU A 154 12.68 18.46 -12.34
N GLU A 155 12.22 18.13 -11.13
CA GLU A 155 11.84 16.76 -10.78
C GLU A 155 10.66 16.25 -11.60
N VAL A 156 9.66 17.10 -11.88
CA VAL A 156 8.55 16.75 -12.77
C VAL A 156 9.06 16.51 -14.19
N ALA A 157 9.94 17.37 -14.72
CA ALA A 157 10.48 17.23 -16.07
C ALA A 157 11.24 15.91 -16.28
N ARG A 158 11.90 15.38 -15.24
CA ARG A 158 12.64 14.10 -15.30
C ARG A 158 11.74 12.88 -15.52
N VAL A 159 10.47 12.96 -15.12
CA VAL A 159 9.56 11.81 -15.14
C VAL A 159 8.28 12.05 -15.95
N ALA A 160 8.01 13.29 -16.37
CA ALA A 160 6.91 13.62 -17.25
C ALA A 160 7.04 12.91 -18.60
N SER A 161 5.91 12.60 -19.23
CA SER A 161 5.90 12.03 -20.57
C SER A 161 6.20 13.11 -21.60
N GLU A 162 6.60 12.70 -22.79
CA GLU A 162 6.89 13.62 -23.92
C GLU A 162 5.66 14.45 -24.34
N ARG A 163 4.45 14.03 -23.95
CA ARG A 163 3.20 14.80 -24.15
C ARG A 163 3.19 16.10 -23.34
N VAL A 164 3.93 16.16 -22.24
CA VAL A 164 4.09 17.35 -21.41
C VAL A 164 5.17 18.23 -22.03
N CYS A 165 4.77 19.06 -23.00
CA CYS A 165 5.69 19.94 -23.71
C CYS A 165 5.91 21.29 -22.97
N SER A 166 7.16 21.78 -23.03
CA SER A 166 7.55 23.11 -22.54
C SER A 166 7.08 23.37 -21.11
N LEU A 167 7.51 22.53 -20.17
CA LEU A 167 7.18 22.66 -18.75
C LEU A 167 7.80 23.95 -18.18
N THR A 168 7.00 24.77 -17.51
CA THR A 168 7.45 26.00 -16.84
C THR A 168 6.95 26.01 -15.39
N PRO A 169 7.57 26.79 -14.49
CA PRO A 169 7.08 26.98 -13.12
C PRO A 169 5.59 27.37 -13.05
N GLU A 170 5.11 28.20 -13.98
CA GLU A 170 3.70 28.61 -14.04
C GLU A 170 2.77 27.44 -14.38
N LYS A 171 3.17 26.60 -15.34
CA LYS A 171 2.41 25.39 -15.69
C LYS A 171 2.38 24.39 -14.54
N VAL A 172 3.48 24.24 -13.81
CA VAL A 172 3.58 23.38 -12.64
C VAL A 172 2.64 23.87 -11.53
N MET A 173 2.69 25.16 -11.18
CA MET A 173 1.79 25.73 -10.18
C MET A 173 0.32 25.63 -10.59
N ALA A 174 0.01 25.88 -11.88
CA ALA A 174 -1.35 25.74 -12.40
C ALA A 174 -1.83 24.27 -12.38
N ALA A 175 -0.94 23.31 -12.60
CA ALA A 175 -1.25 21.89 -12.49
C ALA A 175 -1.53 21.50 -11.03
N ILE A 176 -0.74 21.99 -10.07
CA ILE A 176 -0.99 21.77 -8.65
C ILE A 176 -2.36 22.31 -8.25
N ASP A 177 -2.69 23.55 -8.63
CA ASP A 177 -3.96 24.19 -8.29
C ASP A 177 -5.18 23.56 -8.97
N ARG A 178 -4.99 22.85 -10.09
CA ARG A 178 -6.06 22.04 -10.70
C ARG A 178 -6.51 20.91 -9.76
N GLY A 179 -5.60 20.41 -8.91
CA GLY A 179 -5.92 19.55 -7.77
C GLY A 179 -6.58 20.37 -6.66
N GLY A 180 -7.88 20.63 -6.79
CA GLY A 180 -8.58 21.51 -5.86
C GLY A 180 -9.02 20.81 -4.57
N LYS A 181 -8.83 21.46 -3.41
CA LYS A 181 -9.42 21.05 -2.11
C LYS A 181 -10.95 21.19 -2.05
N LYS A 182 -11.56 21.79 -3.08
CA LYS A 182 -13.00 22.02 -3.18
C LYS A 182 -13.51 21.46 -4.50
N LEU A 183 -14.42 20.50 -4.39
CA LEU A 183 -15.17 19.98 -5.51
C LEU A 183 -16.33 20.91 -5.85
N ASN A 184 -16.23 21.59 -7.00
CA ASN A 184 -17.29 22.44 -7.53
C ASN A 184 -18.22 21.63 -8.45
N PHE A 185 -18.88 20.62 -7.88
CA PHE A 185 -19.87 19.86 -8.64
C PHE A 185 -21.25 20.51 -8.56
N THR A 186 -21.89 20.70 -9.72
CA THR A 186 -23.32 21.06 -9.81
C THR A 186 -24.21 19.90 -9.36
N ASN A 187 -23.77 18.66 -9.58
CA ASN A 187 -24.36 17.44 -9.04
C ASN A 187 -23.26 16.44 -8.64
N ARG A 188 -23.02 16.30 -7.34
CA ARG A 188 -21.93 15.47 -6.77
C ARG A 188 -22.10 13.96 -7.05
N LEU A 189 -23.34 13.49 -7.26
CA LEU A 189 -23.64 12.08 -7.48
C LEU A 189 -23.50 11.65 -8.95
N LYS A 190 -23.28 12.61 -9.86
CA LYS A 190 -23.11 12.36 -11.31
C LYS A 190 -21.78 12.91 -11.85
N SER A 191 -20.83 13.17 -10.96
CA SER A 191 -19.52 13.67 -11.33
C SER A 191 -18.48 12.55 -11.31
N SER A 192 -17.52 12.66 -12.23
CA SER A 192 -16.33 11.83 -12.23
C SER A 192 -15.14 12.65 -11.76
N TYR A 193 -14.35 12.10 -10.84
CA TYR A 193 -13.16 12.77 -10.32
C TYR A 193 -12.09 11.80 -9.85
N TRP A 194 -10.86 12.21 -10.09
CA TRP A 194 -9.67 11.61 -9.51
C TRP A 194 -9.49 12.08 -8.07
N VAL A 195 -9.02 11.19 -7.21
CA VAL A 195 -8.63 11.48 -5.83
C VAL A 195 -7.17 11.09 -5.67
N LEU A 196 -6.33 12.04 -5.29
CA LEU A 196 -4.89 11.87 -5.16
C LEU A 196 -4.42 12.26 -3.75
N ASP A 197 -3.70 11.33 -3.13
CA ASP A 197 -2.75 11.63 -2.06
C ASP A 197 -1.34 11.53 -2.66
N PRO A 198 -0.61 12.66 -2.83
CA PRO A 198 0.69 12.63 -3.46
C PRO A 198 1.71 11.84 -2.63
N ILE A 199 1.68 11.95 -1.30
CA ILE A 199 2.53 11.17 -0.38
C ILE A 199 1.78 10.95 0.95
N ASP A 200 1.05 9.84 1.01
CA ASP A 200 0.48 9.39 2.27
C ASP A 200 1.61 8.86 3.16
N GLY A 201 1.77 9.49 4.33
CA GLY A 201 2.81 9.15 5.27
C GLY A 201 4.13 9.93 5.11
N THR A 202 4.05 11.24 4.90
CA THR A 202 5.19 12.19 4.85
C THR A 202 6.27 11.99 5.93
N ARG A 203 5.90 11.62 7.17
CA ARG A 203 6.87 11.30 8.23
C ARG A 203 7.77 10.10 7.89
N GLY A 204 7.27 9.11 7.14
CA GLY A 204 8.02 7.94 6.67
C GLY A 204 8.82 8.23 5.42
N PHE A 205 8.33 9.19 4.63
CA PHE A 205 9.14 9.79 3.60
C PHE A 205 10.42 10.40 4.21
N LEU A 206 10.30 11.25 5.25
CA LEU A 206 11.44 11.94 5.89
C LEU A 206 12.37 11.07 6.73
N ARG A 207 11.83 10.26 7.64
CA ARG A 207 12.63 9.64 8.71
C ARG A 207 13.62 8.57 8.23
N GLY A 208 13.55 8.17 6.96
CA GLY A 208 14.29 7.03 6.45
C GLY A 208 13.92 5.71 7.15
N GLY A 209 14.61 4.63 6.80
CA GLY A 209 14.39 3.31 7.41
C GLY A 209 13.13 2.59 6.91
N HIS A 210 12.49 1.81 7.79
CA HIS A 210 11.42 0.88 7.44
C HIS A 210 10.00 1.50 7.42
N ALA A 211 9.87 2.80 7.64
CA ALA A 211 8.61 3.51 7.68
C ALA A 211 8.06 3.70 6.26
N LEU A 212 6.89 3.16 5.95
CA LEU A 212 6.35 3.16 4.59
C LEU A 212 5.77 4.53 4.22
N TYR A 213 5.74 4.82 2.92
CA TYR A 213 4.91 5.88 2.34
C TYR A 213 4.26 5.38 1.06
N VAL A 214 3.12 5.97 0.69
CA VAL A 214 2.34 5.55 -0.48
C VAL A 214 1.96 6.76 -1.33
N VAL A 215 2.14 6.65 -2.64
CA VAL A 215 1.46 7.51 -3.62
C VAL A 215 0.11 6.86 -3.93
N GLY A 216 -1.00 7.54 -3.65
CA GLY A 216 -2.34 6.98 -3.76
C GLY A 216 -3.21 7.70 -4.79
N LEU A 217 -3.69 7.00 -5.80
CA LEU A 217 -4.60 7.54 -6.81
C LEU A 217 -5.85 6.69 -6.93
N ALA A 218 -7.03 7.31 -6.96
CA ALA A 218 -8.29 6.61 -7.19
C ALA A 218 -9.20 7.39 -8.15
N LEU A 219 -10.15 6.69 -8.77
CA LEU A 219 -11.19 7.31 -9.59
C LEU A 219 -12.56 7.01 -9.02
N VAL A 220 -13.37 8.06 -8.91
CA VAL A 220 -14.81 7.97 -8.64
C VAL A 220 -15.57 8.35 -9.91
N VAL A 221 -16.57 7.56 -10.28
CA VAL A 221 -17.48 7.78 -11.41
C VAL A 221 -18.91 7.62 -10.94
N ASP A 222 -19.73 8.66 -11.05
CA ASP A 222 -21.14 8.66 -10.65
C ASP A 222 -21.36 8.15 -9.22
N GLY A 223 -20.53 8.64 -8.30
CA GLY A 223 -20.55 8.26 -6.88
C GLY A 223 -20.06 6.83 -6.61
N GLN A 224 -19.52 6.12 -7.60
CA GLN A 224 -18.90 4.82 -7.43
C GLN A 224 -17.38 4.94 -7.46
N LEU A 225 -16.69 4.43 -6.45
CA LEU A 225 -15.25 4.23 -6.49
C LEU A 225 -14.94 3.06 -7.45
N VAL A 226 -14.30 3.32 -8.59
CA VAL A 226 -14.20 2.36 -9.71
C VAL A 226 -12.80 1.76 -9.93
N LEU A 227 -11.75 2.46 -9.54
CA LEU A 227 -10.37 1.93 -9.52
C LEU A 227 -9.51 2.64 -8.48
N GLY A 228 -8.42 1.99 -8.08
CA GLY A 228 -7.41 2.55 -7.20
C GLY A 228 -6.02 1.98 -7.49
N VAL A 229 -5.01 2.83 -7.40
CA VAL A 229 -3.60 2.51 -7.59
C VAL A 229 -2.81 3.05 -6.40
N MET A 230 -1.99 2.19 -5.79
CA MET A 230 -1.10 2.56 -4.69
C MET A 230 0.34 2.18 -5.05
N GLY A 231 1.22 3.16 -5.13
CA GLY A 231 2.65 2.93 -5.27
C GLY A 231 3.33 3.03 -3.91
N CYS A 232 4.01 1.97 -3.47
CA CYS A 232 4.75 1.94 -2.21
C CYS A 232 6.25 1.72 -2.48
N PRO A 233 7.05 2.78 -2.65
CA PRO A 233 8.42 2.64 -3.16
C PRO A 233 9.40 1.95 -2.22
N ASN A 234 9.12 1.97 -0.91
CA ASN A 234 10.02 1.44 0.10
C ASN A 234 9.46 0.22 0.86
N VAL A 235 8.38 -0.39 0.37
CA VAL A 235 7.95 -1.70 0.91
C VAL A 235 8.98 -2.76 0.56
N SER A 236 9.41 -3.51 1.56
CA SER A 236 10.30 -4.66 1.38
C SER A 236 9.49 -5.93 1.16
N TYR A 237 9.90 -6.75 0.21
CA TYR A 237 9.27 -8.03 -0.07
C TYR A 237 10.29 -9.08 -0.50
N VAL A 238 9.91 -10.35 -0.36
CA VAL A 238 10.63 -11.49 -0.92
C VAL A 238 9.73 -12.21 -1.92
N VAL A 239 10.37 -12.89 -2.88
CA VAL A 239 9.69 -13.74 -3.86
C VAL A 239 9.89 -15.19 -3.43
N ASN A 240 8.80 -15.87 -3.09
CA ASN A 240 8.81 -17.28 -2.77
C ASN A 240 8.24 -18.09 -3.93
N GLU A 241 8.72 -19.32 -4.14
CA GLU A 241 8.05 -20.27 -5.03
C GLU A 241 6.68 -20.62 -4.45
N GLY A 242 5.60 -20.38 -5.22
CA GLY A 242 4.25 -20.67 -4.77
C GLY A 242 3.98 -22.16 -4.65
N ALA A 243 3.18 -22.54 -3.64
CA ALA A 243 2.79 -23.93 -3.38
C ALA A 243 1.97 -24.58 -4.52
N VAL A 244 1.50 -23.80 -5.50
CA VAL A 244 0.69 -24.24 -6.63
C VAL A 244 1.39 -23.85 -7.92
N HIS A 245 1.84 -24.85 -8.70
CA HIS A 245 2.33 -24.71 -10.08
C HIS A 245 3.53 -23.75 -10.30
N GLY A 246 4.30 -23.43 -9.26
CA GLY A 246 5.51 -22.62 -9.40
C GLY A 246 5.25 -21.13 -9.67
N THR A 247 4.01 -20.63 -9.50
CA THR A 247 3.73 -19.19 -9.62
C THR A 247 4.41 -18.43 -8.48
N PRO A 248 5.16 -17.36 -8.74
CA PRO A 248 5.83 -16.60 -7.69
C PRO A 248 4.80 -15.98 -6.73
N LYS A 249 5.08 -16.08 -5.42
CA LYS A 249 4.29 -15.43 -4.38
C LYS A 249 5.13 -14.35 -3.72
N LEU A 250 4.65 -13.11 -3.79
CA LEU A 250 5.28 -12.00 -3.08
C LEU A 250 4.84 -12.00 -1.62
N GLN A 251 5.78 -11.81 -0.71
CA GLN A 251 5.51 -11.71 0.73
C GLN A 251 6.14 -10.44 1.28
N MET A 252 5.34 -9.63 1.98
CA MET A 252 5.82 -8.46 2.70
C MET A 252 6.80 -8.87 3.80
N VAL A 253 7.94 -8.18 3.89
CA VAL A 253 8.90 -8.33 4.98
C VAL A 253 8.76 -7.11 5.87
N SER A 254 8.32 -7.31 7.12
CA SER A 254 8.24 -6.20 8.07
C SER A 254 9.64 -5.81 8.57
N ALA A 255 9.75 -4.57 9.08
CA ALA A 255 10.94 -4.07 9.76
C ALA A 255 11.43 -5.01 10.88
N GLN A 256 10.48 -5.60 11.62
CA GLN A 256 10.78 -6.51 12.74
C GLN A 256 11.23 -7.89 12.25
N ASP A 257 10.69 -8.35 11.12
CA ASP A 257 11.07 -9.62 10.49
C ASP A 257 12.45 -9.52 9.83
N PHE A 258 12.89 -8.32 9.45
CA PHE A 258 14.24 -8.07 8.93
C PHE A 258 15.34 -8.51 9.93
N ASN A 259 15.09 -8.34 11.23
CA ASN A 259 16.01 -8.75 12.29
C ASN A 259 15.77 -10.19 12.78
N LYS A 260 14.53 -10.68 12.70
CA LYS A 260 14.16 -12.06 13.01
C LYS A 260 14.32 -12.91 11.75
N ARG A 261 15.56 -13.17 11.33
CA ARG A 261 15.89 -13.99 10.15
C ARG A 261 15.03 -15.27 10.15
N PRO A 262 14.01 -15.42 9.28
CA PRO A 262 13.44 -16.74 9.08
C PRO A 262 14.55 -17.63 8.54
N ASN A 263 14.67 -18.85 9.06
CA ASN A 263 15.72 -19.80 8.68
C ASN A 263 15.80 -19.91 7.13
N GLY A 264 16.81 -19.28 6.53
CA GLY A 264 17.13 -19.43 5.10
C GLY A 264 17.01 -18.20 4.19
N THR A 265 16.44 -17.06 4.61
CA THR A 265 16.40 -15.86 3.73
C THR A 265 17.71 -15.07 3.81
N HIS A 266 18.42 -14.93 2.69
CA HIS A 266 19.60 -14.07 2.62
C HIS A 266 19.16 -12.61 2.38
N SER A 267 19.89 -11.63 2.94
CA SER A 267 19.62 -10.21 2.69
C SER A 267 19.65 -9.82 1.21
N ALA A 268 20.27 -10.66 0.36
CA ALA A 268 20.33 -10.47 -1.09
C ALA A 268 18.99 -10.76 -1.81
N ASP A 269 18.06 -11.49 -1.17
CA ASP A 269 16.78 -11.90 -1.77
C ASP A 269 15.66 -10.86 -1.55
N VAL A 270 15.90 -9.88 -0.67
CA VAL A 270 14.92 -8.84 -0.36
C VAL A 270 14.93 -7.79 -1.47
N GLN A 271 13.76 -7.59 -2.06
CA GLN A 271 13.50 -6.53 -3.02
C GLN A 271 12.68 -5.42 -2.38
N THR A 272 12.68 -4.25 -3.03
CA THR A 272 11.93 -3.07 -2.57
C THR A 272 11.08 -2.48 -3.69
N GLY A 273 9.94 -1.92 -3.31
CA GLY A 273 9.08 -1.17 -4.21
C GLY A 273 8.05 -2.03 -4.91
N LEU A 274 6.78 -1.79 -4.61
CA LEU A 274 5.64 -2.44 -5.25
C LEU A 274 4.63 -1.39 -5.73
N LEU A 275 4.02 -1.69 -6.86
CA LEU A 275 2.82 -1.02 -7.36
C LEU A 275 1.63 -1.96 -7.17
N MET A 276 0.54 -1.44 -6.62
CA MET A 276 -0.73 -2.13 -6.46
C MET A 276 -1.79 -1.43 -7.30
N ALA A 277 -2.64 -2.19 -8.00
CA ALA A 277 -3.76 -1.68 -8.77
C ALA A 277 -5.01 -2.55 -8.61
N SER A 278 -6.16 -1.91 -8.57
CA SER A 278 -7.47 -2.57 -8.48
C SER A 278 -8.49 -1.84 -9.33
N CYS A 279 -9.50 -2.58 -9.77
CA CYS A 279 -10.67 -2.03 -10.46
C CYS A 279 -11.89 -2.86 -10.08
N THR A 280 -13.06 -2.23 -9.98
CA THR A 280 -14.30 -2.87 -9.53
C THR A 280 -14.58 -4.17 -10.30
N GLY A 281 -14.71 -5.27 -9.57
CA GLY A 281 -15.00 -6.60 -10.10
C GLY A 281 -13.83 -7.30 -10.81
N CYS A 282 -12.66 -6.67 -10.86
CA CYS A 282 -11.47 -7.18 -11.55
C CYS A 282 -10.42 -7.75 -10.60
N GLY A 283 -10.58 -7.57 -9.28
CA GLY A 283 -9.60 -7.98 -8.28
C GLY A 283 -8.49 -6.95 -8.04
N CYS A 284 -7.60 -7.28 -7.12
CA CYS A 284 -6.46 -6.47 -6.72
C CYS A 284 -5.16 -7.17 -7.12
N TRP A 285 -4.22 -6.40 -7.65
CA TRP A 285 -3.04 -6.92 -8.33
C TRP A 285 -1.81 -6.11 -7.96
N VAL A 286 -0.63 -6.75 -7.96
CA VAL A 286 0.64 -6.13 -7.58
C VAL A 286 1.76 -6.49 -8.55
N LYS A 287 2.69 -5.56 -8.77
CA LYS A 287 3.96 -5.83 -9.47
C LYS A 287 5.12 -5.09 -8.81
N PRO A 288 6.37 -5.57 -8.99
CA PRO A 288 7.56 -4.77 -8.72
C PRO A 288 7.51 -3.41 -9.42
N LEU A 289 8.01 -2.35 -8.76
CA LEU A 289 8.23 -1.07 -9.45
C LEU A 289 9.35 -1.22 -10.49
N SER A 290 9.11 -0.73 -11.71
CA SER A 290 10.13 -0.76 -12.75
C SER A 290 11.28 0.17 -12.40
N ARG A 291 12.48 -0.41 -12.26
CA ARG A 291 13.72 0.36 -12.02
C ARG A 291 14.22 1.11 -13.26
N ARG A 292 13.66 0.83 -14.44
CA ARG A 292 14.06 1.46 -15.70
C ARG A 292 13.02 2.50 -16.13
N PRO A 293 13.46 3.63 -16.70
CA PRO A 293 12.57 4.45 -17.52
C PRO A 293 11.95 3.54 -18.59
N VAL A 294 10.62 3.55 -18.71
CA VAL A 294 9.99 3.03 -19.92
C VAL A 294 10.57 3.87 -21.05
N LYS A 295 11.31 3.23 -21.96
CA LYS A 295 11.88 3.95 -23.11
C LYS A 295 10.71 4.55 -23.91
N SER A 296 10.94 5.75 -24.43
CA SER A 296 10.00 6.56 -25.20
C SER A 296 9.04 5.71 -26.05
N GLU A 297 7.74 5.94 -25.85
CA GLU A 297 6.63 5.50 -26.69
C GLU A 297 6.52 4.01 -27.07
N GLU A 298 6.98 3.06 -26.26
CA GLU A 298 6.26 1.79 -26.27
C GLU A 298 4.84 2.08 -25.78
N LYS A 299 3.87 2.05 -26.70
CA LYS A 299 2.44 2.03 -26.36
C LYS A 299 2.23 0.80 -25.48
N LEU A 300 2.44 0.95 -24.17
CA LEU A 300 2.20 -0.10 -23.18
C LEU A 300 0.80 -0.62 -23.42
N THR A 301 0.66 -1.80 -23.97
CA THR A 301 -0.65 -2.41 -24.11
C THR A 301 -1.20 -2.70 -22.72
N MET A 302 -2.50 -2.97 -22.62
CA MET A 302 -3.05 -3.51 -21.38
C MET A 302 -2.30 -4.79 -21.00
N GLU A 303 -1.97 -5.61 -21.99
CA GLU A 303 -1.14 -6.80 -21.80
C GLU A 303 0.22 -6.44 -21.18
N ASP A 304 0.93 -5.42 -21.67
CA ASP A 304 2.24 -5.04 -21.10
C ASP A 304 2.15 -4.52 -19.65
N ILE A 305 1.06 -3.84 -19.29
CA ILE A 305 0.87 -3.35 -17.92
C ILE A 305 0.59 -4.50 -16.97
N PHE A 306 -0.21 -5.47 -17.41
CA PHE A 306 -0.71 -6.54 -16.55
C PHE A 306 0.10 -7.84 -16.63
N LYS A 307 0.95 -8.02 -17.64
CA LYS A 307 1.74 -9.23 -17.88
C LYS A 307 2.57 -9.64 -16.67
N ASP A 308 3.09 -8.67 -15.92
CA ASP A 308 3.93 -8.90 -14.75
C ASP A 308 3.18 -8.69 -13.42
N MET A 309 1.86 -8.46 -13.48
CA MET A 309 1.05 -8.28 -12.28
C MET A 309 0.57 -9.62 -11.73
N LEU A 310 0.75 -9.80 -10.42
CA LEU A 310 0.30 -10.95 -9.66
C LEU A 310 -0.96 -10.57 -8.88
N GLU A 311 -1.97 -11.44 -8.91
CA GLU A 311 -3.15 -11.24 -8.08
C GLU A 311 -2.77 -11.28 -6.60
N THR A 312 -3.30 -10.35 -5.81
CA THR A 312 -3.13 -10.31 -4.37
C THR A 312 -4.46 -10.43 -3.65
N LYS A 313 -4.42 -10.97 -2.43
CA LYS A 313 -5.57 -11.20 -1.57
C LYS A 313 -5.23 -10.82 -0.14
N VAL A 314 -6.25 -10.38 0.59
CA VAL A 314 -6.18 -10.27 2.04
C VAL A 314 -5.79 -11.60 2.68
N ASP A 315 -5.27 -11.55 3.91
CA ASP A 315 -4.88 -12.79 4.60
C ASP A 315 -6.10 -13.67 4.96
N ASN A 316 -5.83 -14.93 5.29
CA ASN A 316 -6.88 -15.91 5.65
C ASN A 316 -7.06 -16.04 7.17
N CYS A 317 -6.65 -15.03 7.96
CA CYS A 317 -6.69 -15.11 9.42
C CYS A 317 -8.14 -15.05 9.95
N LYS A 318 -8.61 -16.11 10.62
CA LYS A 318 -9.99 -16.19 11.16
C LYS A 318 -10.10 -15.98 12.68
N VAL A 319 -8.95 -15.80 13.35
CA VAL A 319 -8.84 -15.77 14.82
C VAL A 319 -8.21 -14.46 15.23
N LEU A 320 -8.92 -13.64 16.01
CA LEU A 320 -8.47 -12.31 16.43
C LEU A 320 -7.14 -12.34 17.18
N LYS A 321 -6.92 -13.35 18.02
CA LYS A 321 -5.64 -13.54 18.73
C LYS A 321 -4.44 -13.84 17.81
N LYS A 322 -4.69 -14.27 16.56
CA LYS A 322 -3.66 -14.50 15.55
C LYS A 322 -3.63 -13.40 14.48
N ALA A 323 -4.46 -12.37 14.64
CA ALA A 323 -4.55 -11.28 13.68
C ALA A 323 -3.32 -10.37 13.83
N ARG A 324 -2.88 -9.82 12.69
CA ARG A 324 -1.89 -8.75 12.65
C ARG A 324 -2.60 -7.42 12.54
N PHE A 325 -2.34 -6.54 13.50
CA PHE A 325 -3.03 -5.26 13.66
C PHE A 325 -2.19 -4.11 13.10
N CYS A 326 -2.85 -3.17 12.44
CA CYS A 326 -2.34 -1.85 12.10
C CYS A 326 -3.19 -0.83 12.85
N ILE A 327 -2.54 0.11 13.53
CA ILE A 327 -3.22 1.21 14.23
C ILE A 327 -2.60 2.53 13.80
N SER A 328 -3.26 3.65 14.05
CA SER A 328 -2.67 4.95 13.76
C SER A 328 -1.44 5.21 14.63
N ASP A 329 -0.42 5.87 14.09
CA ASP A 329 0.86 6.09 14.78
C ASP A 329 0.74 6.94 16.06
N HIS A 330 -0.34 7.71 16.19
CA HIS A 330 -0.61 8.53 17.37
C HIS A 330 -1.40 7.77 18.44
N GLU A 331 -1.91 6.58 18.12
CA GLU A 331 -2.68 5.75 19.02
C GLU A 331 -1.77 4.77 19.77
N VAL A 332 -2.12 4.50 21.02
CA VAL A 332 -1.53 3.40 21.78
C VAL A 332 -2.57 2.29 21.83
N TRP A 333 -2.17 1.05 21.52
CA TRP A 333 -3.10 -0.08 21.48
C TRP A 333 -4.03 -0.15 22.69
N ARG A 334 -3.49 -0.08 23.91
CA ARG A 334 -4.26 -0.15 25.16
C ARG A 334 -5.31 0.95 25.35
N SER A 335 -5.22 2.08 24.63
CA SER A 335 -6.21 3.15 24.69
C SER A 335 -7.33 2.98 23.67
N LEU A 336 -7.24 2.01 22.76
CA LEU A 336 -8.27 1.77 21.75
C LEU A 336 -9.49 1.06 22.37
N PRO A 337 -10.72 1.51 22.07
CA PRO A 337 -11.93 0.84 22.54
C PRO A 337 -11.95 -0.66 22.20
N LEU A 338 -11.49 -1.04 21.01
CA LEU A 338 -11.40 -2.45 20.62
C LEU A 338 -10.42 -3.23 21.50
N ALA A 339 -9.24 -2.68 21.80
CA ALA A 339 -8.25 -3.37 22.62
C ALA A 339 -8.78 -3.67 24.02
N VAL A 340 -9.50 -2.69 24.62
CA VAL A 340 -10.17 -2.86 25.91
C VAL A 340 -11.25 -3.96 25.83
N ALA A 341 -12.05 -3.97 24.76
CA ALA A 341 -13.08 -4.98 24.53
C ALA A 341 -12.51 -6.38 24.30
N LEU A 342 -11.35 -6.49 23.63
CA LEU A 342 -10.65 -7.77 23.42
C LEU A 342 -10.00 -8.28 24.70
N ALA A 343 -9.39 -7.40 25.50
CA ALA A 343 -8.77 -7.80 26.77
C ALA A 343 -9.79 -8.31 27.80
N SER A 344 -11.03 -7.79 27.75
CA SER A 344 -12.12 -8.14 28.66
C SER A 344 -13.04 -9.26 28.14
N ALA A 345 -12.74 -9.86 26.99
CA ALA A 345 -13.56 -10.90 26.39
C ALA A 345 -13.64 -12.17 27.26
N SER A 346 -14.86 -12.70 27.45
CA SER A 346 -15.12 -13.90 28.25
C SER A 346 -14.66 -15.19 27.57
N SER A 347 -14.63 -15.24 26.22
CA SER A 347 -14.14 -16.37 25.43
C SER A 347 -12.60 -16.32 25.31
N SER A 348 -11.93 -17.42 25.62
CA SER A 348 -10.46 -17.51 25.52
C SER A 348 -9.93 -17.37 24.09
N GLU A 349 -10.74 -17.71 23.08
CA GLU A 349 -10.39 -17.60 21.66
C GLU A 349 -10.41 -16.16 21.13
N ASP A 350 -11.24 -15.30 21.71
CA ASP A 350 -11.36 -13.90 21.29
C ASP A 350 -10.64 -12.94 22.25
N ARG A 351 -10.18 -13.44 23.40
CA ARG A 351 -9.41 -12.65 24.34
C ARG A 351 -8.00 -12.44 23.80
N VAL A 352 -7.69 -11.19 23.47
CA VAL A 352 -6.35 -10.76 23.09
C VAL A 352 -5.78 -9.97 24.26
N ALA A 353 -4.84 -10.55 25.00
CA ALA A 353 -4.14 -9.79 26.03
C ALA A 353 -3.24 -8.73 25.39
N GLU A 354 -2.94 -7.65 26.11
CA GLU A 354 -2.18 -6.51 25.58
C GLU A 354 -0.84 -6.91 24.95
N HIS A 355 -0.10 -7.82 25.59
CA HIS A 355 1.19 -8.33 25.11
C HIS A 355 1.07 -9.38 24.00
N GLU A 356 -0.14 -9.85 23.69
CA GLU A 356 -0.41 -10.83 22.64
C GLU A 356 -0.82 -10.19 21.32
N ALA A 357 -1.11 -8.88 21.30
CA ALA A 357 -1.46 -8.17 20.09
C ALA A 357 -0.24 -8.00 19.18
N ASP A 358 -0.26 -8.63 18.01
CA ASP A 358 0.78 -8.49 16.99
C ASP A 358 0.54 -7.19 16.19
N ILE A 359 1.09 -6.08 16.69
CA ILE A 359 0.96 -4.77 16.07
C ILE A 359 2.10 -4.59 15.08
N LEU A 360 1.76 -4.48 13.80
CA LEU A 360 2.71 -4.17 12.76
C LEU A 360 3.14 -2.71 12.89
N PRO A 361 4.45 -2.43 13.06
CA PRO A 361 4.97 -1.07 13.10
C PRO A 361 5.07 -0.53 11.67
N LEU A 362 3.92 -0.38 11.02
CA LEU A 362 3.81 0.40 9.80
C LEU A 362 3.74 1.85 10.24
N CYS A 363 4.90 2.43 10.52
CA CYS A 363 4.96 3.87 10.67
C CYS A 363 4.38 4.47 9.37
N CYS A 364 3.53 5.49 9.55
CA CYS A 364 3.00 6.45 8.58
C CYS A 364 1.72 6.04 7.87
N GLY A 365 0.98 7.08 7.44
CA GLY A 365 -0.06 7.07 6.41
C GLY A 365 -1.25 6.12 6.58
N SER A 366 -2.45 6.49 6.16
CA SER A 366 -3.58 5.56 6.17
C SER A 366 -3.47 4.51 5.04
N LEU A 367 -3.02 4.91 3.85
CA LEU A 367 -2.82 4.07 2.67
C LEU A 367 -1.74 3.00 2.87
N CYS A 368 -0.68 3.26 3.63
CA CYS A 368 0.30 2.22 4.01
C CYS A 368 -0.37 1.02 4.72
N LYS A 369 -1.38 1.30 5.54
CA LYS A 369 -2.10 0.29 6.32
C LYS A 369 -3.09 -0.48 5.43
N TYR A 370 -3.80 0.21 4.55
CA TYR A 370 -4.60 -0.43 3.50
C TYR A 370 -3.77 -1.32 2.57
N PHE A 371 -2.59 -0.83 2.16
CA PHE A 371 -1.66 -1.61 1.34
C PHE A 371 -1.29 -2.92 2.03
N ALA A 372 -0.92 -2.88 3.31
CA ALA A 372 -0.60 -4.07 4.07
C ALA A 372 -1.78 -5.05 4.18
N ILE A 373 -3.01 -4.56 4.37
CA ILE A 373 -4.22 -5.40 4.41
C ILE A 373 -4.46 -6.06 3.03
N ALA A 374 -4.52 -5.26 1.97
CA ALA A 374 -4.79 -5.72 0.61
C ALA A 374 -3.73 -6.71 0.10
N PHE A 375 -2.47 -6.53 0.55
CA PHE A 375 -1.35 -7.40 0.21
C PHE A 375 -1.25 -8.67 1.08
N GLY A 376 -2.19 -8.86 2.04
CA GLY A 376 -2.16 -9.99 2.97
C GLY A 376 -1.03 -9.91 4.00
N GLY A 377 -0.45 -8.73 4.17
CA GLY A 377 0.57 -8.38 5.16
C GLY A 377 0.00 -8.01 6.52
N ALA A 378 -1.30 -7.71 6.62
CA ALA A 378 -2.02 -7.43 7.87
C ALA A 378 -3.44 -8.02 7.81
N SER A 379 -4.08 -8.18 8.97
CA SER A 379 -5.45 -8.72 9.07
C SER A 379 -6.49 -7.64 9.40
N LEU A 380 -6.09 -6.60 10.15
CA LEU A 380 -6.98 -5.55 10.64
C LEU A 380 -6.25 -4.19 10.71
N PHE A 381 -6.86 -3.14 10.16
CA PHE A 381 -6.48 -1.74 10.38
C PHE A 381 -7.61 -1.02 11.12
N ILE A 382 -7.27 -0.30 12.18
CA ILE A 382 -8.17 0.51 12.99
C ILE A 382 -7.66 1.94 13.02
N LEU A 383 -8.55 2.89 12.74
CA LEU A 383 -8.38 4.30 13.02
C LEU A 383 -9.54 4.71 13.92
N HIS A 384 -9.30 5.02 15.20
CA HIS A 384 -10.34 5.58 16.06
C HIS A 384 -10.47 7.08 15.82
N LEU A 385 -11.71 7.58 15.81
CA LEU A 385 -11.99 8.99 15.69
C LEU A 385 -12.87 9.47 16.84
N ASN A 386 -12.55 10.66 17.36
CA ASN A 386 -13.41 11.36 18.30
C ASN A 386 -14.71 11.80 17.60
N GLU A 387 -15.78 11.92 18.38
CA GLU A 387 -17.08 12.37 17.89
C GLU A 387 -16.97 13.68 17.08
N GLY A 388 -17.61 13.70 15.90
CA GLY A 388 -17.61 14.86 15.01
C GLY A 388 -16.34 15.07 14.18
N SER A 389 -15.29 14.26 14.37
CA SER A 389 -14.06 14.31 13.57
C SER A 389 -14.32 13.84 12.14
N SER A 390 -13.60 14.44 11.19
CA SER A 390 -13.68 14.10 9.76
C SER A 390 -12.33 13.57 9.27
N VAL A 391 -12.38 12.72 8.25
CA VAL A 391 -11.21 12.25 7.52
C VAL A 391 -11.22 12.79 6.10
N LYS A 392 -10.03 12.85 5.49
CA LYS A 392 -9.85 13.25 4.09
C LYS A 392 -10.11 12.07 3.16
N VAL A 393 -10.69 12.36 2.00
CA VAL A 393 -11.01 11.34 0.99
C VAL A 393 -9.75 10.67 0.40
N TRP A 394 -8.67 11.43 0.26
CA TRP A 394 -7.43 10.94 -0.35
C TRP A 394 -6.64 9.98 0.55
N ASP A 395 -6.72 10.12 1.86
CA ASP A 395 -6.16 9.17 2.85
C ASP A 395 -6.79 7.76 2.76
N HIS A 396 -7.88 7.59 2.02
CA HIS A 396 -8.71 6.37 2.06
C HIS A 396 -9.09 5.81 0.69
N ALA A 397 -9.39 6.64 -0.31
CA ALA A 397 -10.03 6.19 -1.54
C ALA A 397 -9.26 5.06 -2.26
N ALA A 398 -7.95 5.23 -2.49
CA ALA A 398 -7.15 4.19 -3.15
C ALA A 398 -7.06 2.90 -2.31
N GLY A 399 -6.94 3.04 -0.99
CA GLY A 399 -6.86 1.92 -0.07
C GLY A 399 -8.15 1.12 0.04
N VAL A 400 -9.30 1.81 0.07
CA VAL A 400 -10.63 1.20 0.22
C VAL A 400 -10.93 0.23 -0.92
N ILE A 401 -10.73 0.66 -2.17
CA ILE A 401 -11.00 -0.20 -3.33
C ILE A 401 -9.98 -1.33 -3.44
N CYS A 402 -8.69 -1.07 -3.16
CA CYS A 402 -7.67 -2.12 -3.17
C CYS A 402 -7.96 -3.21 -2.13
N VAL A 403 -8.39 -2.85 -0.92
CA VAL A 403 -8.78 -3.85 0.10
C VAL A 403 -10.04 -4.60 -0.31
N THR A 404 -11.05 -3.89 -0.84
CA THR A 404 -12.32 -4.51 -1.25
C THR A 404 -12.12 -5.52 -2.38
N GLU A 405 -11.37 -5.15 -3.41
CA GLU A 405 -11.06 -6.03 -4.55
C GLU A 405 -10.07 -7.16 -4.19
N ALA A 406 -9.27 -6.99 -3.13
CA ALA A 406 -8.46 -8.07 -2.55
C ALA A 406 -9.29 -9.07 -1.71
N GLY A 407 -10.59 -8.83 -1.52
CA GLY A 407 -11.51 -9.68 -0.76
C GLY A 407 -11.72 -9.24 0.70
N GLY A 408 -11.20 -8.08 1.09
CA GLY A 408 -11.43 -7.46 2.39
C GLY A 408 -12.67 -6.59 2.44
N GLN A 409 -12.85 -5.90 3.56
CA GLN A 409 -13.98 -4.98 3.78
C GLN A 409 -13.51 -3.75 4.56
N VAL A 410 -14.03 -2.58 4.19
CA VAL A 410 -13.73 -1.31 4.87
C VAL A 410 -15.01 -0.59 5.27
N THR A 411 -15.20 -0.40 6.57
CA THR A 411 -16.40 0.19 7.15
C THR A 411 -16.06 1.20 8.24
N ASP A 412 -17.05 1.98 8.66
CA ASP A 412 -17.00 2.63 9.96
C ASP A 412 -17.26 1.62 11.10
N VAL A 413 -17.35 2.08 12.36
CA VAL A 413 -17.54 1.17 13.50
C VAL A 413 -18.96 0.59 13.60
N ILE A 414 -19.94 1.20 12.92
CA ILE A 414 -21.33 0.70 12.87
C ILE A 414 -21.59 -0.18 11.64
N GLY A 415 -20.59 -0.35 10.78
CA GLY A 415 -20.62 -1.24 9.63
C GLY A 415 -21.03 -0.59 8.30
N THR A 416 -21.14 0.74 8.25
CA THR A 416 -21.40 1.48 7.01
C THR A 416 -20.18 1.40 6.08
N PRO A 417 -20.32 0.96 4.82
CA PRO A 417 -19.20 0.89 3.90
C PRO A 417 -18.58 2.26 3.61
N LEU A 418 -17.25 2.38 3.73
CA LEU A 418 -16.55 3.63 3.43
C LEU A 418 -16.67 4.04 1.96
N GLN A 419 -16.78 3.07 1.06
CA GLN A 419 -16.96 3.31 -0.37
C GLN A 419 -18.22 4.14 -0.66
N GLU A 420 -19.30 3.94 0.10
CA GLU A 420 -20.54 4.72 -0.03
C GLU A 420 -20.34 6.17 0.44
N MET A 421 -19.58 6.37 1.52
CA MET A 421 -19.25 7.72 2.02
C MET A 421 -18.37 8.49 1.03
N ILE A 422 -17.37 7.82 0.46
CA ILE A 422 -16.50 8.39 -0.59
C ILE A 422 -17.36 8.79 -1.81
N GLY A 423 -18.34 7.96 -2.16
CA GLY A 423 -19.28 8.20 -3.25
C GLY A 423 -20.15 9.46 -3.11
N THR A 424 -20.22 10.07 -1.92
CA THR A 424 -20.99 11.31 -1.70
C THR A 424 -20.36 12.56 -2.34
N GLY A 425 -19.11 12.47 -2.80
CA GLY A 425 -18.39 13.61 -3.38
C GLY A 425 -17.99 14.65 -2.33
N GLN A 426 -17.85 14.24 -1.07
CA GLN A 426 -17.30 15.07 0.01
C GLN A 426 -15.79 14.84 0.12
N VAL A 427 -15.02 15.94 0.15
CA VAL A 427 -13.57 15.90 0.41
C VAL A 427 -13.28 15.48 1.85
N LEU A 428 -14.11 15.94 2.79
CA LEU A 428 -14.10 15.56 4.18
C LEU A 428 -15.39 14.82 4.51
N PHE A 429 -15.28 13.60 5.01
CA PHE A 429 -16.42 12.80 5.44
C PHE A 429 -16.22 12.30 6.88
N LYS A 430 -17.30 11.85 7.53
CA LYS A 430 -17.32 11.52 8.96
C LYS A 430 -17.75 10.07 9.17
N PRO A 431 -16.81 9.12 9.20
CA PRO A 431 -17.13 7.74 9.53
C PRO A 431 -17.41 7.64 11.04
N GLU A 432 -18.53 7.01 11.40
CA GLU A 432 -18.96 6.90 12.79
C GLU A 432 -17.90 6.14 13.62
N GLY A 433 -17.40 6.77 14.69
CA GLY A 433 -16.43 6.18 15.64
C GLY A 433 -15.05 5.84 15.08
N GLY A 434 -14.81 6.00 13.77
CA GLY A 434 -13.56 5.67 13.11
C GLY A 434 -13.70 4.81 11.87
N VAL A 435 -12.56 4.28 11.41
CA VAL A 435 -12.44 3.43 10.22
C VAL A 435 -11.89 2.07 10.59
N ILE A 436 -12.47 1.02 10.01
CA ILE A 436 -12.09 -0.37 10.20
C ILE A 436 -11.90 -1.01 8.83
N ALA A 437 -10.67 -1.42 8.51
CA ALA A 437 -10.38 -2.25 7.34
C ALA A 437 -9.98 -3.65 7.77
N THR A 438 -10.64 -4.67 7.25
CA THR A 438 -10.46 -6.08 7.64
C THR A 438 -10.20 -6.96 6.44
N ASN A 439 -9.67 -8.17 6.69
CA ASN A 439 -9.63 -9.26 5.72
C ASN A 439 -11.01 -9.88 5.38
N GLY A 440 -12.12 -9.23 5.77
CA GLY A 440 -13.49 -9.72 5.62
C GLY A 440 -13.87 -10.75 6.70
N SER A 441 -13.08 -11.81 6.87
CA SER A 441 -13.40 -12.91 7.80
C SER A 441 -13.44 -12.51 9.28
N LEU A 442 -12.75 -11.42 9.65
CA LEU A 442 -12.74 -10.88 11.00
C LEU A 442 -13.79 -9.78 11.23
N ARG A 443 -14.47 -9.28 10.20
CA ARG A 443 -15.36 -8.10 10.31
C ARG A 443 -16.39 -8.24 11.41
N ASP A 444 -17.23 -9.27 11.35
CA ASP A 444 -18.35 -9.41 12.29
C ASP A 444 -17.86 -9.56 13.72
N LYS A 445 -16.74 -10.27 13.92
CA LYS A 445 -16.11 -10.41 15.23
C LYS A 445 -15.60 -9.08 15.77
N VAL A 446 -15.13 -8.18 14.90
CA VAL A 446 -14.66 -6.84 15.30
C VAL A 446 -15.84 -5.91 15.58
N LEU A 447 -16.81 -5.81 14.67
CA LEU A 447 -17.95 -4.89 14.81
C LEU A 447 -18.81 -5.20 16.03
N GLN A 448 -19.03 -6.48 16.35
CA GLN A 448 -19.75 -6.88 17.55
C GLN A 448 -19.11 -6.39 18.86
N ARG A 449 -17.80 -6.08 18.85
CA ARG A 449 -17.05 -5.63 20.03
C ARG A 449 -17.08 -4.13 20.25
N PHE A 450 -17.35 -3.35 19.19
CA PHE A 450 -17.64 -1.93 19.33
C PHE A 450 -19.07 -1.69 19.86
N GLY A 451 -19.96 -2.68 19.73
CA GLY A 451 -21.33 -2.68 20.23
C GLY A 451 -22.22 -1.64 19.53
N PRO A 452 -23.56 -1.69 19.69
CA PRO A 452 -24.39 -0.56 19.33
C PRO A 452 -24.00 0.60 20.26
N ILE A 453 -23.37 1.64 19.72
CA ILE A 453 -23.27 2.93 20.40
C ILE A 453 -24.72 3.27 20.77
N LYS A 454 -25.07 3.19 22.05
CA LYS A 454 -26.36 3.66 22.54
C LYS A 454 -26.41 5.13 22.12
N ARG A 455 -27.16 5.44 21.06
CA ARG A 455 -27.57 6.82 20.76
C ARG A 455 -28.14 7.33 22.08
N ARG A 456 -27.42 8.23 22.74
CA ARG A 456 -27.97 8.98 23.86
C ARG A 456 -29.08 9.80 23.23
N SER A 457 -30.31 9.31 23.41
CA SER A 457 -31.56 10.00 23.10
C SER A 457 -31.63 11.34 23.80
#